data_AF-A0ABC8V1Z0-F1
#
_entry.id   AF-A0ABC8V1Z0-F1
#
_cell.length_a   1.000
_cell.length_b   1.000
_cell.length_c   1.000
_cell.angle_alpha   90.00
_cell.angle_beta   90.00
_cell.angle_gamma   90.00
#
_symmetry.space_group_name_H-M   'P 1'
#
loop_
_entity.id
_entity.type
_entity.pdbx_description
1 polymer ?
#
loop_
_entity_poly.entity_id
_entity_poly.type
_entity_poly.pdbx_seq_one_letter_code
_entity_poly.pdbx_strand_id
1 'polypeptide(L)'
;MAALSCNFNPINHESCVKAKTTRLSTSCSMQPSQNNIKVVINGAAKEIGRAAVVAVTKARGMEVAGAVDSYLVGEDVGKVCDMEEALQIPIINDLTMVLGSISQSKDTAVVVDFTDPSTVYDNVKQVHSSISFTNFQNYCYQ
;
A
#
# COMPACT_ATOMS: atom_id res chain seq x y z
N MET A 1 -47.57 -4.75 8.68
CA MET A 1 -46.29 -3.99 8.79
C MET A 1 -45.89 -3.61 7.39
N ALA A 2 -45.82 -2.31 7.10
CA ALA A 2 -45.77 -1.75 5.75
C ALA A 2 -44.36 -1.84 5.15
N ALA A 3 -44.27 -2.43 3.95
CA ALA A 3 -43.12 -2.31 3.06
C ALA A 3 -43.49 -1.29 1.98
N LEU A 4 -42.80 -0.15 1.98
CA LEU A 4 -42.96 0.89 0.96
C LEU A 4 -41.91 0.66 -0.12
N SER A 5 -42.35 0.07 -1.24
CA SER A 5 -41.63 0.05 -2.50
C SER A 5 -42.03 1.28 -3.32
N CYS A 6 -41.10 2.20 -3.55
CA CYS A 6 -41.29 3.32 -4.46
C CYS A 6 -40.52 3.08 -5.77
N ASN A 7 -41.28 2.81 -6.83
CA ASN A 7 -40.83 2.88 -8.22
C ASN A 7 -40.63 4.34 -8.62
N PHE A 8 -39.41 4.73 -8.99
CA PHE A 8 -39.15 6.01 -9.63
C PHE A 8 -39.00 5.82 -11.14
N ASN A 9 -39.99 6.34 -11.88
CA ASN A 9 -39.95 6.47 -13.34
C ASN A 9 -39.02 7.62 -13.75
N PRO A 10 -38.20 7.47 -14.80
CA PRO A 10 -37.37 8.54 -15.33
C PRO A 10 -38.21 9.50 -16.19
N ILE A 11 -38.01 10.81 -15.97
CA ILE A 11 -38.58 11.89 -16.78
C ILE A 11 -37.77 11.98 -18.08
N ASN A 12 -38.45 11.81 -19.22
CA ASN A 12 -37.93 12.13 -20.54
C ASN A 12 -38.07 13.64 -20.78
N HIS A 13 -36.96 14.32 -21.13
CA HIS A 13 -37.03 15.56 -21.90
C HIS A 13 -36.38 15.34 -23.27
N GLU A 14 -37.13 15.69 -24.30
CA GLU A 14 -36.84 15.44 -25.70
C GLU A 14 -35.66 16.25 -26.25
N SER A 15 -34.95 15.56 -27.14
CA SER A 15 -34.34 16.01 -28.40
C SER A 15 -33.15 16.98 -28.37
N CYS A 16 -31.97 16.43 -28.70
CA CYS A 16 -31.04 17.09 -29.61
C CYS A 16 -30.41 16.03 -30.56
N VAL A 17 -30.86 16.10 -31.82
CA VAL A 17 -30.18 15.83 -33.10
C VAL A 17 -29.10 14.73 -33.15
N LYS A 18 -29.36 13.74 -34.03
CA LYS A 18 -28.46 12.68 -34.51
C LYS A 18 -26.97 13.07 -34.58
N ALA A 19 -26.17 12.45 -33.72
CA ALA A 19 -24.77 12.13 -34.01
C ALA A 19 -24.56 10.65 -33.70
N LYS A 20 -23.98 9.90 -34.65
CA LYS A 20 -23.57 8.51 -34.44
C LYS A 20 -22.42 8.50 -33.43
N THR A 21 -22.72 8.32 -32.15
CA THR A 21 -21.71 8.17 -31.12
C THR A 21 -21.13 6.76 -31.18
N THR A 22 -20.04 6.65 -31.94
CA THR A 22 -19.01 5.63 -31.76
C THR A 22 -18.85 5.36 -30.27
N ARG A 23 -19.05 4.12 -29.81
CA ARG A 23 -18.68 3.73 -28.45
C ARG A 23 -17.24 4.13 -28.27
N LEU A 24 -16.98 5.19 -27.50
CA LEU A 24 -15.65 5.49 -27.01
C LEU A 24 -15.36 4.41 -25.97
N SER A 25 -14.91 3.26 -26.48
CA SER A 25 -14.13 2.32 -25.69
C SER A 25 -12.87 3.09 -25.31
N THR A 26 -12.89 3.77 -24.18
CA THR A 26 -11.68 4.26 -23.54
C THR A 26 -10.92 3.04 -23.04
N SER A 27 -10.29 2.33 -23.97
CA SER A 27 -9.22 1.39 -23.69
C SER A 27 -7.99 2.23 -23.38
N CYS A 28 -7.93 2.74 -22.16
CA CYS A 28 -6.67 3.18 -21.60
C CYS A 28 -5.83 1.92 -21.36
N SER A 29 -5.07 1.51 -22.37
CA SER A 29 -3.95 0.56 -22.19
C SER A 29 -2.76 1.27 -21.55
N MET A 30 -3.01 2.09 -20.52
CA MET A 30 -1.96 2.50 -19.60
C MET A 30 -1.90 1.41 -18.53
N GLN A 31 -1.31 0.28 -18.90
CA GLN A 31 -0.81 -0.64 -17.88
C GLN A 31 0.39 0.09 -17.24
N PRO A 32 0.35 0.45 -15.95
CA PRO A 32 1.58 0.81 -15.25
C PRO A 32 2.53 -0.38 -15.37
N SER A 33 3.82 -0.10 -15.46
CA SER A 33 4.87 -1.12 -15.29
C SER A 33 4.51 -2.02 -14.11
N GLN A 34 4.62 -3.34 -14.32
CA GLN A 34 4.18 -4.43 -13.45
C GLN A 34 4.95 -4.51 -12.12
N ASN A 35 5.21 -3.40 -11.46
CA ASN A 35 5.89 -3.36 -10.18
C ASN A 35 4.81 -3.14 -9.13
N ASN A 36 4.63 -4.12 -8.25
CA ASN A 36 3.80 -3.94 -7.07
C ASN A 36 4.41 -2.82 -6.23
N ILE A 37 3.55 -1.98 -5.64
CA ILE A 37 3.98 -0.98 -4.67
C ILE A 37 4.45 -1.74 -3.42
N LYS A 38 5.72 -1.55 -3.07
CA LYS A 38 6.34 -2.12 -1.87
C LYS A 38 5.87 -1.34 -0.65
N VAL A 39 5.22 -2.00 0.31
CA VAL A 39 4.72 -1.32 1.51
C VAL A 39 5.46 -1.81 2.75
N VAL A 40 6.05 -0.88 3.47
CA VAL A 40 6.61 -1.11 4.82
C VAL A 40 5.58 -0.66 5.85
N ILE A 41 5.30 -1.52 6.81
CA ILE A 41 4.34 -1.22 7.88
C ILE A 41 5.13 -1.09 9.18
N ASN A 42 5.18 0.11 9.74
CA ASN A 42 5.76 0.39 11.05
C ASN A 42 4.64 0.37 12.10
N GLY A 43 4.89 -0.31 13.22
CA GLY A 43 3.83 -0.70 14.16
C GLY A 43 3.05 -1.93 13.68
N ALA A 44 3.71 -2.89 13.01
CA ALA A 44 3.07 -4.05 12.38
C ALA A 44 2.43 -5.03 13.39
N ALA A 45 2.89 -5.06 14.64
CA ALA A 45 2.33 -5.94 15.67
C ALA A 45 1.11 -5.33 16.37
N LYS A 46 0.85 -4.02 16.19
CA LYS A 46 -0.34 -3.32 16.70
C LYS A 46 -1.59 -3.69 15.91
N GLU A 47 -2.76 -3.48 16.51
CA GLU A 47 -4.05 -3.88 15.93
C GLU A 47 -4.29 -3.28 14.53
N ILE A 48 -4.05 -1.97 14.37
CA ILE A 48 -4.19 -1.29 13.08
C ILE A 48 -3.11 -1.75 12.09
N GLY A 49 -1.89 -1.99 12.56
CA GLY A 49 -0.79 -2.51 11.73
C GLY A 49 -1.11 -3.88 11.14
N ARG A 50 -1.66 -4.81 11.93
CA ARG A 50 -2.10 -6.12 11.46
C ARG A 50 -3.20 -6.01 10.40
N ALA A 51 -4.19 -5.15 10.62
CA ALA A 51 -5.23 -4.89 9.63
C ALA A 51 -4.64 -4.35 8.31
N ALA A 52 -3.65 -3.47 8.40
CA ALA A 52 -2.95 -2.94 7.23
C ALA A 52 -2.16 -4.02 6.48
N VAL A 53 -1.48 -4.94 7.17
CA VAL A 53 -0.79 -6.08 6.55
C VAL A 53 -1.78 -6.89 5.71
N VAL A 54 -2.90 -7.29 6.32
CA VAL A 54 -3.95 -8.06 5.64
C VAL A 54 -4.53 -7.30 4.45
N ALA A 55 -4.76 -5.98 4.59
CA ALA A 55 -5.29 -5.14 3.52
C ALA A 55 -4.31 -5.02 2.35
N VAL A 56 -3.03 -4.80 2.62
CA VAL A 56 -1.97 -4.70 1.60
C VAL A 56 -1.81 -6.02 0.85
N THR A 57 -1.76 -7.16 1.54
CA THR A 57 -1.63 -8.47 0.86
C THR A 57 -2.82 -8.76 -0.05
N LYS A 58 -4.03 -8.35 0.34
CA LYS A 58 -5.24 -8.53 -0.48
C LYS A 58 -5.36 -7.52 -1.62
N ALA A 59 -4.64 -6.41 -1.57
CA ALA A 59 -4.71 -5.35 -2.56
C ALA A 59 -3.92 -5.70 -3.83
N ARG A 60 -4.55 -5.53 -4.99
CA ARG A 60 -3.88 -5.75 -6.28
C ARG A 60 -2.82 -4.67 -6.51
N GLY A 61 -1.64 -5.09 -6.97
CA GLY A 61 -0.56 -4.16 -7.29
C GLY A 61 0.18 -3.64 -6.06
N MET A 62 0.02 -4.29 -4.91
CA MET A 62 0.70 -3.96 -3.66
C MET A 62 1.27 -5.24 -3.06
N GLU A 63 2.32 -5.10 -2.27
CA GLU A 63 2.86 -6.19 -1.47
C GLU A 63 3.49 -5.65 -0.19
N VAL A 64 3.45 -6.45 0.87
CA VAL A 64 4.15 -6.14 2.10
C VAL A 64 5.63 -6.41 1.85
N ALA A 65 6.46 -5.37 1.95
CA ALA A 65 7.91 -5.45 1.74
C ALA A 65 8.69 -5.50 3.06
N GLY A 66 8.07 -5.11 4.17
CA GLY A 66 8.67 -5.18 5.49
C GLY A 66 7.67 -4.89 6.60
N ALA A 67 7.90 -5.51 7.74
CA ALA A 67 7.14 -5.31 8.96
C ALA A 67 8.09 -4.84 10.06
N VAL A 68 7.80 -3.69 10.65
CA VAL A 68 8.62 -3.08 11.70
C VAL A 68 7.80 -2.94 12.97
N ASP A 69 8.31 -3.48 14.08
CA ASP A 69 7.73 -3.32 15.41
C ASP A 69 8.76 -3.70 16.49
N SER A 70 8.61 -3.18 17.70
CA SER A 70 9.41 -3.59 18.86
C SER A 70 8.86 -4.86 19.53
N TYR A 71 7.61 -5.22 19.25
CA TYR A 71 6.95 -6.43 19.74
C TYR A 71 7.00 -7.55 18.68
N LEU A 72 7.09 -8.80 19.14
CA LEU A 72 7.06 -10.01 18.28
C LEU A 72 8.18 -10.06 17.21
N VAL A 73 9.33 -9.45 17.49
CA VAL A 73 10.50 -9.44 16.60
C VAL A 73 10.93 -10.87 16.25
N GLY A 74 11.20 -11.11 14.97
CA GLY A 74 11.58 -12.41 14.42
C GLY A 74 10.40 -13.30 14.04
N GLU A 75 9.20 -13.02 14.52
CA GLU A 75 7.98 -13.74 14.10
C GLU A 75 7.59 -13.36 12.68
N ASP A 76 6.98 -14.30 11.96
CA ASP A 76 6.42 -14.05 10.63
C ASP A 76 5.16 -13.17 10.73
N VAL A 77 5.14 -12.05 10.02
CA VAL A 77 4.02 -11.10 10.10
C VAL A 77 2.70 -11.69 9.57
N GLY A 78 2.76 -12.62 8.62
CA GLY A 78 1.57 -13.31 8.10
C GLY A 78 0.91 -14.19 9.17
N LYS A 79 1.72 -14.97 9.90
CA LYS A 79 1.26 -15.75 11.06
C LYS A 79 0.72 -14.86 12.18
N VAL A 80 1.42 -13.77 12.48
CA VAL A 80 0.97 -12.78 13.48
C VAL A 80 -0.38 -12.17 13.10
N CYS A 81 -0.70 -12.07 11.81
CA CYS A 81 -1.98 -11.57 11.32
C CYS A 81 -3.04 -12.67 11.10
N ASP A 82 -2.83 -13.88 11.62
CA ASP A 82 -3.72 -15.04 11.48
C ASP A 82 -4.10 -15.35 10.01
N MET A 83 -3.15 -15.14 9.10
CA MET A 83 -3.33 -15.42 7.67
C MET A 83 -3.17 -16.92 7.39
N GLU A 84 -3.87 -17.42 6.36
CA GLU A 84 -3.79 -18.83 5.95
C GLU A 84 -2.39 -19.23 5.50
N GLU A 85 -1.70 -18.33 4.78
CA GLU A 85 -0.34 -18.53 4.31
C GLU A 85 0.64 -17.55 4.99
N ALA A 86 1.80 -18.07 5.40
CA ALA A 86 2.88 -17.25 5.95
C ALA A 86 3.48 -16.37 4.86
N LEU A 87 3.70 -15.09 5.16
CA LEU A 87 4.27 -14.14 4.20
C LEU A 87 5.79 -14.29 4.06
N GLN A 88 6.43 -14.99 4.99
CA GLN A 88 7.89 -15.14 5.11
C GLN A 88 8.59 -13.79 5.31
N ILE A 89 7.94 -12.89 6.03
CA ILE A 89 8.45 -11.55 6.34
C ILE A 89 8.57 -11.46 7.85
N PRO A 90 9.79 -11.52 8.41
CA PRO A 90 9.98 -11.38 9.84
C PRO A 90 9.66 -9.94 10.27
N ILE A 91 9.12 -9.80 11.48
CA ILE A 91 9.03 -8.50 12.14
C ILE A 91 10.44 -8.09 12.59
N ILE A 92 10.89 -6.92 12.14
CA ILE A 92 12.21 -6.36 12.46
C ILE A 92 12.02 -5.15 13.39
N ASN A 93 12.94 -4.92 14.32
CA ASN A 93 12.87 -3.79 15.27
C ASN A 93 13.62 -2.53 14.80
N ASP A 94 14.16 -2.57 13.59
CA ASP A 94 14.98 -1.53 13.01
C ASP A 94 14.40 -1.11 11.64
N LEU A 95 13.81 0.08 11.62
CA LEU A 95 13.25 0.67 10.40
C LEU A 95 14.33 0.92 9.34
N THR A 96 15.53 1.33 9.75
CA THR A 96 16.62 1.64 8.82
C THR A 96 17.13 0.39 8.11
N MET A 97 17.12 -0.75 8.80
CA MET A 97 17.50 -2.04 8.21
C MET A 97 16.54 -2.42 7.07
N VAL A 98 15.24 -2.35 7.31
CA VAL A 98 14.21 -2.67 6.31
C VAL A 98 14.30 -1.73 5.11
N LEU A 99 14.42 -0.42 5.37
CA LEU A 99 14.55 0.57 4.30
C LEU A 99 15.83 0.38 3.49
N GLY A 100 16.95 0.07 4.15
CA GLY A 100 18.22 -0.19 3.48
C GLY A 100 18.15 -1.36 2.50
N SER A 101 17.41 -2.42 2.82
CA SER A 101 17.17 -3.53 1.91
C SER A 101 16.31 -3.11 0.71
N ILE A 102 15.25 -2.34 0.95
CA ILE A 102 14.34 -1.87 -0.11
C ILE A 102 15.04 -0.90 -1.05
N SER A 103 15.90 -0.03 -0.53
CA SER A 103 16.71 0.92 -1.29
C SER A 103 17.60 0.29 -2.36
N GLN A 104 17.95 -0.99 -2.22
CA GLN A 104 18.72 -1.71 -3.23
C GLN A 104 17.85 -2.13 -4.42
N SER A 105 16.54 -2.28 -4.22
CA SER A 105 15.58 -2.49 -5.28
C SER A 105 15.22 -1.14 -5.91
N LYS A 106 15.13 -1.06 -7.24
CA LYS A 106 14.68 0.16 -7.94
C LYS A 106 13.16 0.36 -7.85
N ASP A 107 12.52 -0.20 -6.82
CA ASP A 107 11.09 -0.22 -6.66
C ASP A 107 10.59 1.01 -5.88
N THR A 108 9.37 1.43 -6.19
CA THR A 108 8.69 2.48 -5.41
C THR A 108 8.18 1.88 -4.11
N ALA A 109 8.62 2.46 -2.99
CA ALA A 109 8.23 2.02 -1.66
C ALA A 109 7.49 3.10 -0.88
N VAL A 110 6.53 2.67 -0.06
CA VAL A 110 5.75 3.51 0.84
C VAL A 110 5.88 2.99 2.25
N VAL A 111 6.04 3.89 3.22
CA VAL A 111 6.03 3.55 4.65
C VAL A 111 4.70 4.00 5.25
N VAL A 112 4.01 3.08 5.93
CA VAL A 112 2.80 3.36 6.69
C VAL A 112 3.13 3.23 8.17
N ASP A 113 2.93 4.30 8.93
CA ASP A 113 3.36 4.37 10.34
C ASP A 113 2.16 4.37 11.29
N PHE A 114 2.05 3.31 12.09
CA PHE A 114 1.09 3.14 13.17
C PHE A 114 1.76 3.17 14.55
N THR A 115 2.97 3.74 14.67
CA THR A 115 3.65 3.91 15.95
C THR A 115 3.05 5.04 16.78
N ASP A 116 3.59 5.22 17.99
CA ASP A 116 3.12 6.24 18.91
C ASP A 116 3.46 7.64 18.40
N PRO A 117 2.60 8.65 18.63
CA PRO A 117 2.82 10.00 18.12
C PRO A 117 4.16 10.61 18.53
N SER A 118 4.74 10.17 19.65
CA SER A 118 6.05 10.60 20.14
C SER A 118 7.22 10.17 19.25
N THR A 119 7.06 9.13 18.43
CA THR A 119 8.15 8.56 17.60
C THR A 119 8.03 8.91 16.11
N VAL A 120 6.88 9.42 15.66
CA VAL A 120 6.59 9.67 14.24
C VAL A 120 7.62 10.60 13.58
N TYR A 121 8.06 11.65 14.28
CA TYR A 121 9.07 12.57 13.73
C TYR A 121 10.40 11.87 13.44
N ASP A 122 10.88 11.06 14.39
CA ASP A 122 12.13 10.32 14.25
C ASP A 122 12.03 9.26 13.15
N ASN A 123 10.87 8.62 13.01
CA ASN A 123 10.60 7.67 11.92
C ASN A 123 10.65 8.36 10.56
N VAL A 124 9.97 9.50 10.40
CA VAL A 124 9.99 10.28 9.14
C VAL A 124 11.40 10.72 8.79
N LYS A 125 12.19 11.15 9.79
CA LYS A 125 13.60 11.52 9.60
C LYS A 125 14.40 10.33 9.07
N GLN A 126 14.26 9.14 9.66
CA GLN A 126 14.93 7.92 9.20
C GLN A 126 14.54 7.58 7.76
N VAL A 127 13.24 7.60 7.44
CA VAL A 127 12.73 7.34 6.08
C VAL A 127 13.33 8.31 5.07
N HIS A 128 13.28 9.60 5.37
CA HIS A 128 13.81 10.63 4.48
C HIS A 128 15.32 10.51 4.27
N SER A 129 16.09 10.24 5.32
CA SER A 129 17.53 10.04 5.23
C SER A 129 17.90 8.81 4.40
N SER A 130 17.23 7.67 4.60
CA SER A 130 17.48 6.44 3.83
C SER A 130 17.18 6.64 2.34
N ILE A 131 16.05 7.27 2.01
CA ILE A 131 15.69 7.57 0.61
C ILE A 131 16.70 8.54 -0.02
N SER A 132 17.10 9.59 0.70
CA SER A 132 18.06 10.57 0.20
C SER A 132 19.43 9.93 -0.09
N PHE A 133 19.91 9.07 0.81
CA PHE A 133 21.15 8.33 0.59
C PHE A 133 21.06 7.40 -0.62
N THR A 134 19.92 6.74 -0.80
CA THR A 134 19.65 5.85 -1.93
C THR A 134 19.68 6.61 -3.26
N ASN A 135 19.05 7.78 -3.31
CA ASN A 135 19.09 8.64 -4.49
C ASN A 135 20.52 9.11 -4.82
N PHE A 136 21.30 9.45 -3.79
CA PHE A 136 22.71 9.83 -3.98
C PHE A 136 23.56 8.68 -4.54
N GLN A 137 23.43 7.48 -3.97
CA GLN A 137 24.14 6.29 -4.48
C GLN A 137 23.74 6.00 -5.95
N ASN A 138 22.44 6.05 -6.28
CA ASN A 138 21.97 5.84 -7.65
C ASN A 138 22.47 6.92 -8.64
N TYR A 139 22.81 8.13 -8.16
CA TYR A 139 23.38 9.20 -8.99
C TYR A 139 24.88 9.02 -9.19
N CYS A 140 25.62 8.60 -8.17
CA CYS A 140 27.08 8.43 -8.25
C CYS A 140 27.53 7.18 -9.01
N TYR A 141 26.67 6.16 -9.10
CA TYR A 141 26.99 4.87 -9.73
C TYR A 141 26.30 4.65 -11.09
N GLN A 142 25.73 5.70 -11.69
CA GLN A 142 25.37 5.77 -13.11
C GLN A 142 26.45 6.48 -13.90
#